data_AF-A0A3B9KIC1-F1
#
_entry.id   AF-A0A3B9KIC1-F1
#
_cell.length_a   1.000
_cell.length_b   1.000
_cell.length_c   1.000
_cell.angle_alpha   90.00
_cell.angle_beta   90.00
_cell.angle_gamma   90.00
#
_symmetry.space_group_name_H-M   'P 1'
#
loop_
_entity.id
_entity.type
_entity.pdbx_description
1 polymer ?
#
loop_
_entity_poly.entity_id
_entity_poly.type
_entity_poly.pdbx_seq_one_letter_code
_entity_poly.pdbx_strand_id
1 'polypeptide(L)'
;AIGALVLKAAGHLPLEAPPVPNAMIGYSKANAKQVIAQVDAIYDALRVDYKIRYVQASVPYSGPGDASAATQNIKLPAEVLQQRSGMCIELTLLLASAVEHIGLHAEIVIIPGHAFLGVSVTPDDKHFEYWDAVQVNNNVAGDSANVATDDVYALNVQQHTIVDTIVISDARNAYIDAML
;
A
#
# COMPACT_ATOMS: atom_id res chain seq x y z
N ALA A 1 14.07 4.61 -6.72
CA ALA A 1 12.95 4.13 -7.56
C ALA A 1 11.61 4.74 -7.14
N ILE A 2 11.29 4.74 -5.84
CA ILE A 2 10.02 5.25 -5.30
C ILE A 2 9.73 6.71 -5.66
N GLY A 3 10.70 7.62 -5.57
CA GLY A 3 10.48 9.03 -5.97
C GLY A 3 10.03 9.20 -7.43
N ALA A 4 10.48 8.33 -8.35
CA ALA A 4 10.03 8.35 -9.75
C ALA A 4 8.59 7.84 -9.90
N LEU A 5 8.20 6.84 -9.10
CA LEU A 5 6.81 6.39 -9.00
C LEU A 5 5.90 7.51 -8.49
N VAL A 6 6.28 8.18 -7.40
CA VAL A 6 5.52 9.29 -6.82
C VAL A 6 5.38 10.46 -7.79
N LEU A 7 6.46 10.81 -8.50
CA LEU A 7 6.39 11.85 -9.53
C LEU A 7 5.43 11.46 -10.67
N LYS A 8 5.41 10.18 -11.05
CA LYS A 8 4.51 9.66 -12.07
C LYS A 8 3.05 9.63 -11.59
N ALA A 9 2.83 9.26 -10.32
CA ALA A 9 1.53 9.23 -9.66
C ALA A 9 0.83 10.59 -9.65
N ALA A 10 1.57 11.70 -9.53
CA ALA A 10 0.98 13.04 -9.57
C ALA A 10 0.12 13.31 -10.84
N GLY A 11 0.37 12.59 -11.94
CA GLY A 11 -0.44 12.67 -13.17
C GLY A 11 -1.82 12.00 -13.10
N HIS A 12 -2.09 11.19 -12.06
CA HIS A 12 -3.36 10.52 -11.82
C HIS A 12 -4.21 11.21 -10.74
N LEU A 13 -3.70 12.28 -10.13
CA LEU A 13 -4.49 13.07 -9.18
C LEU A 13 -5.69 13.72 -9.89
N PRO A 14 -6.86 13.81 -9.22
CA PRO A 14 -7.98 14.56 -9.75
C PRO A 14 -7.58 16.02 -9.97
N LEU A 15 -8.03 16.61 -11.09
CA LEU A 15 -7.80 18.02 -11.36
C LEU A 15 -8.55 18.88 -10.34
N GLU A 16 -7.83 19.66 -9.56
CA GLU A 16 -8.41 20.66 -8.66
C GLU A 16 -8.52 22.03 -9.34
N ALA A 17 -9.46 22.86 -8.86
CA ALA A 17 -9.55 24.23 -9.30
C ALA A 17 -8.29 25.00 -8.83
N PRO A 18 -7.61 25.78 -9.69
CA PRO A 18 -6.48 26.60 -9.28
C PRO A 18 -6.85 27.50 -8.08
N PRO A 19 -5.95 27.73 -7.09
CA PRO A 19 -4.50 27.50 -7.11
C PRO A 19 -4.02 26.26 -6.32
N VAL A 20 -4.83 25.20 -6.18
CA VAL A 20 -4.40 24.06 -5.36
C VAL A 20 -3.23 23.32 -6.03
N PRO A 21 -2.14 23.02 -5.30
CA PRO A 21 -1.01 22.29 -5.88
C PRO A 21 -1.41 20.87 -6.29
N ASN A 22 -1.19 20.52 -7.56
CA ASN A 22 -1.23 19.13 -8.02
C ASN A 22 0.06 18.42 -7.58
N ALA A 23 0.17 18.10 -6.30
CA ALA A 23 1.35 17.45 -5.75
C ALA A 23 0.99 16.34 -4.77
N MET A 24 1.89 15.37 -4.67
CA MET A 24 1.86 14.31 -3.67
C MET A 24 2.37 14.88 -2.34
N ILE A 25 1.49 15.58 -1.62
CA ILE A 25 1.76 16.38 -0.41
C ILE A 25 1.68 15.60 0.92
N GLY A 26 1.29 14.32 0.88
CA GLY A 26 1.01 13.53 2.07
C GLY A 26 -0.05 14.19 2.96
N TYR A 27 0.25 14.34 4.25
CA TYR A 27 -0.61 15.03 5.21
C TYR A 27 -0.55 16.56 5.14
N SER A 28 0.39 17.15 4.38
CA SER A 28 0.64 18.58 4.44
C SER A 28 -0.52 19.40 3.86
N LYS A 29 -1.44 19.85 4.73
CA LYS A 29 -2.69 20.55 4.37
C LYS A 29 -3.68 19.70 3.55
N ALA A 30 -3.50 18.38 3.52
CA ALA A 30 -4.44 17.47 2.90
C ALA A 30 -5.60 17.18 3.87
N ASN A 31 -6.83 17.17 3.35
CA ASN A 31 -7.93 16.51 4.04
C ASN A 31 -7.96 15.00 3.71
N ALA A 32 -8.78 14.21 4.41
CA ALA A 32 -8.88 12.76 4.21
C ALA A 32 -9.12 12.38 2.74
N LYS A 33 -10.01 13.08 2.03
CA LYS A 33 -10.28 12.82 0.61
C LYS A 33 -9.04 13.03 -0.27
N GLN A 34 -8.23 14.03 0.03
CA GLN A 34 -6.97 14.28 -0.68
C GLN A 34 -5.89 13.25 -0.31
N VAL A 35 -5.91 12.70 0.91
CA VAL A 35 -5.04 11.57 1.27
C VAL A 35 -5.40 10.35 0.43
N ILE A 36 -6.68 9.97 0.41
CA ILE A 36 -7.20 8.83 -0.38
C ILE A 36 -6.84 9.00 -1.86
N ALA A 37 -7.10 10.18 -2.44
CA ALA A 37 -6.79 10.47 -3.84
C ALA A 37 -5.29 10.34 -4.17
N GLN A 38 -4.40 10.63 -3.22
CA GLN A 38 -2.95 10.41 -3.41
C GLN A 38 -2.60 8.92 -3.40
N VAL A 39 -3.23 8.10 -2.55
CA VAL A 39 -3.02 6.65 -2.56
C VAL A 39 -3.56 6.04 -3.86
N ASP A 40 -4.75 6.46 -4.29
CA ASP A 40 -5.34 6.04 -5.57
C ASP A 40 -4.43 6.39 -6.75
N ALA A 41 -3.84 7.59 -6.74
CA ALA A 41 -2.94 8.03 -7.79
C ALA A 41 -1.64 7.20 -7.84
N ILE A 42 -1.09 6.80 -6.69
CA ILE A 42 0.06 5.88 -6.61
C ILE A 42 -0.33 4.51 -7.16
N TYR A 43 -1.48 4.00 -6.73
CA TYR A 43 -2.02 2.72 -7.18
C TYR A 43 -2.22 2.72 -8.71
N ASP A 44 -2.82 3.77 -9.26
CA ASP A 44 -3.10 3.88 -10.69
C ASP A 44 -1.84 4.08 -11.53
N ALA A 45 -0.80 4.74 -11.00
CA ALA A 45 0.51 4.73 -11.65
C ALA A 45 1.07 3.30 -11.77
N LEU A 46 0.99 2.50 -10.70
CA LEU A 46 1.43 1.10 -10.74
C LEU A 46 0.67 0.28 -11.78
N ARG A 47 -0.66 0.47 -11.84
CA ARG A 47 -1.56 -0.24 -12.74
C ARG A 47 -1.42 0.19 -14.21
N VAL A 48 -1.46 1.49 -14.50
CA VAL A 48 -1.58 2.03 -15.86
C VAL A 48 -0.22 2.24 -16.50
N ASP A 49 0.72 2.86 -15.77
CA ASP A 49 2.02 3.25 -16.33
C ASP A 49 3.07 2.15 -16.20
N TYR A 50 3.20 1.58 -15.00
CA TYR A 50 4.16 0.52 -14.74
C TYR A 50 3.64 -0.85 -15.18
N LYS A 51 2.31 -1.01 -15.27
CA LYS A 51 1.63 -2.26 -15.68
C LYS A 51 2.10 -3.44 -14.83
N ILE A 52 2.15 -3.21 -13.51
CA ILE A 52 2.52 -4.21 -12.51
C ILE A 52 1.60 -5.41 -12.63
N ARG A 53 2.17 -6.61 -12.47
CA ARG A 53 1.44 -7.87 -12.44
C ARG A 53 1.58 -8.55 -11.10
N TYR A 54 0.46 -8.92 -10.50
CA TYR A 54 0.49 -9.84 -9.37
C TYR A 54 0.86 -11.25 -9.83
N VAL A 55 1.76 -11.88 -9.07
CA VAL A 55 2.18 -13.27 -9.24
C VAL A 55 1.92 -13.98 -7.91
N GLN A 56 0.97 -14.91 -7.92
CA GLN A 56 0.72 -15.76 -6.76
C GLN A 56 1.90 -16.70 -6.54
N ALA A 57 2.48 -16.67 -5.34
CA ALA A 57 3.34 -17.75 -4.88
C ALA A 57 2.72 -18.42 -3.67
N SER A 58 2.69 -19.75 -3.69
CA SER A 58 2.14 -20.58 -2.63
C SER A 58 3.14 -20.73 -1.50
N VAL A 59 3.32 -19.71 -0.67
CA VAL A 59 3.95 -19.92 0.63
C VAL A 59 3.20 -19.11 1.70
N PRO A 60 2.62 -19.78 2.70
CA PRO A 60 1.90 -19.11 3.76
C PRO A 60 2.87 -18.35 4.68
N TYR A 61 2.49 -17.14 5.10
CA TYR A 61 3.08 -16.45 6.23
C TYR A 61 2.54 -17.08 7.53
N SER A 62 3.43 -17.47 8.45
CA SER A 62 3.01 -18.15 9.70
C SER A 62 3.26 -17.31 10.97
N GLY A 63 3.55 -16.01 10.83
CA GLY A 63 3.76 -15.12 11.97
C GLY A 63 5.08 -15.36 12.73
N PRO A 64 5.40 -14.49 13.71
CA PRO A 64 6.58 -14.64 14.55
C PRO A 64 6.45 -15.86 15.48
N GLY A 65 7.45 -16.76 15.48
CA GLY A 65 7.56 -17.86 16.44
C GLY A 65 7.16 -19.25 15.93
N ASP A 66 6.63 -19.38 14.71
CA ASP A 66 6.38 -20.68 14.09
C ASP A 66 7.59 -21.13 13.26
N ALA A 67 8.43 -21.99 13.84
CA ALA A 67 9.63 -22.53 13.19
C ALA A 67 9.33 -23.50 12.02
N SER A 68 8.05 -23.85 11.80
CA SER A 68 7.62 -24.69 10.67
C SER A 68 7.21 -23.86 9.45
N ALA A 69 7.24 -22.53 9.57
CA ALA A 69 6.91 -21.58 8.52
C ALA A 69 7.91 -21.66 7.37
N ALA A 70 7.42 -21.86 6.16
CA ALA A 70 8.26 -21.74 4.98
C ALA A 70 8.65 -20.25 4.78
N THR A 71 9.94 -19.97 4.85
CA THR A 71 10.47 -18.62 4.63
C THR A 71 10.37 -18.26 3.14
N GLN A 72 9.69 -17.16 2.82
CA GLN A 72 9.72 -16.57 1.48
C GLN A 72 10.84 -15.55 1.36
N ASN A 73 11.65 -15.68 0.32
CA ASN A 73 12.43 -14.54 -0.15
C ASN A 73 11.47 -13.57 -0.84
N ILE A 74 11.40 -12.35 -0.32
CA ILE A 74 10.61 -11.26 -0.90
C ILE A 74 11.53 -10.27 -1.60
N LYS A 75 11.09 -9.77 -2.75
CA LYS A 75 11.77 -8.72 -3.51
C LYS A 75 11.65 -7.37 -2.81
N LEU A 76 12.68 -6.55 -2.99
CA LEU A 76 12.64 -5.15 -2.60
C LEU A 76 11.69 -4.36 -3.52
N PRO A 77 11.08 -3.25 -3.03
CA PRO A 77 10.20 -2.40 -3.85
C PRO A 77 10.82 -1.95 -5.19
N ALA A 78 12.12 -1.66 -5.19
CA ALA A 78 12.85 -1.29 -6.41
C ALA A 78 12.92 -2.45 -7.43
N GLU A 79 13.10 -3.68 -6.94
CA GLU A 79 13.14 -4.88 -7.78
C GLU A 79 11.75 -5.21 -8.33
N VAL A 80 10.70 -5.04 -7.53
CA VAL A 80 9.29 -5.18 -7.98
C VAL A 80 9.00 -4.20 -9.12
N LEU A 81 9.39 -2.92 -8.96
CA LEU A 81 9.22 -1.91 -10.02
C LEU A 81 10.01 -2.24 -11.29
N GLN A 82 11.23 -2.76 -11.14
CA GLN A 82 12.08 -3.15 -12.27
C GLN A 82 11.49 -4.35 -13.02
N GLN A 83 11.05 -5.38 -12.30
CA GLN A 83 10.48 -6.61 -12.85
C GLN A 83 9.01 -6.47 -13.25
N ARG A 84 8.37 -5.36 -12.86
CA ARG A 84 6.94 -5.07 -13.06
C ARG A 84 6.02 -6.21 -12.57
N SER A 85 6.44 -6.90 -11.51
CA SER A 85 5.68 -8.00 -10.95
C SER A 85 6.06 -8.29 -9.51
N GLY A 86 5.12 -8.84 -8.73
CA GLY A 86 5.37 -9.26 -7.35
C GLY A 86 4.23 -10.05 -6.73
N MET A 87 4.49 -10.67 -5.59
CA MET A 87 3.50 -11.32 -4.71
C MET A 87 2.71 -10.29 -3.90
N CYS A 88 1.65 -10.72 -3.20
CA CYS A 88 0.77 -9.81 -2.45
C CYS A 88 1.57 -8.98 -1.45
N ILE A 89 2.41 -9.63 -0.64
CA ILE A 89 3.28 -8.94 0.32
C ILE A 89 4.29 -8.00 -0.35
N GLU A 90 4.87 -8.38 -1.49
CA GLU A 90 5.85 -7.53 -2.21
C GLU A 90 5.20 -6.29 -2.80
N LEU A 91 3.99 -6.42 -3.35
CA LEU A 91 3.23 -5.30 -3.88
C LEU A 91 2.70 -4.40 -2.77
N THR A 92 2.25 -4.97 -1.65
CA THR A 92 1.86 -4.22 -0.46
C THR A 92 3.03 -3.42 0.11
N LEU A 93 4.22 -4.01 0.19
CA LEU A 93 5.44 -3.32 0.62
C LEU A 93 5.85 -2.19 -0.34
N LEU A 94 5.66 -2.38 -1.65
CA LEU A 94 5.89 -1.33 -2.64
C LEU A 94 4.94 -0.15 -2.43
N LEU A 95 3.64 -0.40 -2.23
CA LEU A 95 2.68 0.67 -1.94
C LEU A 95 3.00 1.36 -0.61
N ALA A 96 3.26 0.59 0.46
CA ALA A 96 3.64 1.12 1.78
C ALA A 96 4.86 2.05 1.67
N SER A 97 5.87 1.63 0.92
CA SER A 97 7.06 2.46 0.66
C SER A 97 6.73 3.77 -0.06
N ALA A 98 5.79 3.74 -1.00
CA ALA A 98 5.40 4.92 -1.77
C ALA A 98 4.57 5.92 -0.95
N VAL A 99 3.66 5.45 -0.10
CA VAL A 99 2.85 6.32 0.75
C VAL A 99 3.68 6.91 1.91
N GLU A 100 4.59 6.14 2.51
CA GLU A 100 5.55 6.65 3.51
C GLU A 100 6.51 7.68 2.90
N HIS A 101 6.90 7.51 1.63
CA HIS A 101 7.78 8.48 0.94
C HIS A 101 7.17 9.88 0.81
N ILE A 102 5.83 9.98 0.78
CA ILE A 102 5.12 11.26 0.75
C ILE A 102 4.68 11.71 2.14
N GLY A 103 5.01 10.96 3.19
CA GLY A 103 4.72 11.29 4.58
C GLY A 103 3.35 10.85 5.07
N LEU A 104 2.70 9.89 4.39
CA LEU A 104 1.52 9.20 4.92
C LEU A 104 1.93 8.00 5.76
N HIS A 105 1.07 7.57 6.69
CA HIS A 105 1.34 6.42 7.55
C HIS A 105 0.74 5.14 6.99
N ALA A 106 1.57 4.12 6.82
CA ALA A 106 1.18 2.80 6.34
C ALA A 106 1.07 1.77 7.48
N GLU A 107 0.16 0.82 7.30
CA GLU A 107 0.16 -0.47 7.97
C GLU A 107 0.02 -1.61 6.96
N ILE A 108 0.48 -2.79 7.35
CA ILE A 108 0.36 -4.01 6.55
C ILE A 108 -0.59 -4.92 7.29
N VAL A 109 -1.74 -5.20 6.67
CA VAL A 109 -2.71 -6.15 7.20
C VAL A 109 -2.43 -7.52 6.62
N ILE A 110 -2.35 -8.53 7.49
CA ILE A 110 -2.12 -9.91 7.12
C ILE A 110 -3.34 -10.74 7.50
N ILE A 111 -3.87 -11.48 6.52
CA ILE A 111 -4.91 -12.48 6.68
C ILE A 111 -4.38 -13.84 6.17
N PRO A 112 -5.07 -14.97 6.38
CA PRO A 112 -4.59 -16.27 5.92
C PRO A 112 -4.29 -16.27 4.42
N GLY A 113 -3.01 -16.36 4.07
CA GLY A 113 -2.53 -16.44 2.68
C GLY A 113 -2.53 -15.13 1.89
N HIS A 114 -2.82 -13.98 2.51
CA HIS A 114 -2.88 -12.69 1.79
C HIS A 114 -2.46 -11.51 2.66
N ALA A 115 -2.00 -10.43 2.01
CA ALA A 115 -1.62 -9.19 2.66
C ALA A 115 -2.01 -7.99 1.80
N PHE A 116 -2.46 -6.91 2.43
CA PHE A 116 -2.87 -5.67 1.77
C PHE A 116 -2.47 -4.45 2.60
N LEU A 117 -2.48 -3.28 1.97
CA LEU A 117 -2.08 -2.02 2.59
C LEU A 117 -3.23 -1.43 3.39
N GLY A 118 -2.95 -0.90 4.58
CA GLY A 118 -3.74 0.14 5.22
C GLY A 118 -3.01 1.48 5.19
N VAL A 119 -3.73 2.58 5.00
CA VAL A 119 -3.18 3.95 5.07
C VAL A 119 -4.03 4.78 6.02
N SER A 120 -3.41 5.47 6.97
CA SER A 120 -4.17 6.37 7.82
C SER A 120 -4.57 7.62 7.06
N VAL A 121 -5.88 7.92 7.03
CA VAL A 121 -6.41 9.09 6.33
C VAL A 121 -6.24 10.39 7.13
N THR A 122 -5.78 10.29 8.37
CA THR A 122 -5.42 11.41 9.25
C THR A 122 -4.09 11.15 9.96
N PRO A 123 -3.30 12.18 10.32
CA PRO A 123 -1.98 11.97 10.95
C PRO A 123 -2.00 11.35 12.36
N ASP A 124 -3.18 11.17 12.95
CA ASP A 124 -3.36 10.67 14.31
C ASP A 124 -3.61 9.16 14.38
N ASP A 125 -3.51 8.46 13.24
CA ASP A 125 -3.60 6.99 13.14
C ASP A 125 -4.91 6.42 13.71
N LYS A 126 -6.00 7.18 13.68
CA LYS A 126 -7.31 6.74 14.20
C LYS A 126 -8.22 6.10 13.17
N HIS A 127 -8.01 6.42 11.89
CA HIS A 127 -8.82 5.89 10.81
C HIS A 127 -7.92 5.48 9.65
N PHE A 128 -8.06 4.23 9.23
CA PHE A 128 -7.36 3.63 8.12
C PHE A 128 -8.37 3.20 7.05
N GLU A 129 -7.93 3.35 5.81
CA GLU A 129 -8.56 2.78 4.63
C GLU A 129 -7.57 1.84 3.95
N TYR A 130 -8.06 0.89 3.14
CA TYR A 130 -7.26 -0.24 2.69
C TYR A 130 -7.17 -0.35 1.17
N TRP A 131 -6.04 -0.87 0.67
CA TRP A 131 -5.81 -1.12 -0.77
C TRP A 131 -5.12 -2.47 -1.00
N ASP A 132 -5.73 -3.29 -1.87
CA ASP A 132 -5.16 -4.55 -2.32
C ASP A 132 -4.59 -4.45 -3.74
N ALA A 133 -3.26 -4.47 -3.83
CA ALA A 133 -2.54 -4.42 -5.10
C ALA A 133 -2.75 -5.65 -6.00
N VAL A 134 -3.36 -6.74 -5.51
CA VAL A 134 -3.70 -7.89 -6.37
C VAL A 134 -4.73 -7.51 -7.43
N GLN A 135 -5.58 -6.51 -7.14
CA GLN A 135 -6.65 -6.07 -8.03
C GLN A 135 -6.12 -5.41 -9.32
N VAL A 136 -4.82 -5.07 -9.41
CA VAL A 136 -4.20 -4.59 -10.66
C VAL A 136 -4.27 -5.62 -11.78
N ASN A 137 -4.26 -6.93 -11.47
CA ASN A 137 -4.42 -8.00 -12.47
C ASN A 137 -5.83 -8.00 -13.10
N ASN A 138 -6.82 -7.49 -12.36
CA ASN A 138 -8.20 -7.33 -12.81
C ASN A 138 -8.45 -5.95 -13.42
N ASN A 139 -7.40 -5.13 -13.58
CA ASN A 139 -7.44 -3.75 -14.07
C ASN A 139 -8.44 -2.84 -13.31
N VAL A 140 -8.64 -3.11 -12.01
CA VAL A 140 -9.47 -2.30 -11.11
C VAL A 140 -8.71 -1.03 -10.74
N ALA A 141 -9.36 0.13 -10.83
CA ALA A 141 -8.77 1.43 -10.46
C ALA A 141 -8.59 1.58 -8.94
N GLY A 142 -7.73 2.51 -8.51
CA GLY A 142 -7.41 2.73 -7.10
C GLY A 142 -8.63 2.93 -6.22
N ASP A 143 -9.56 3.79 -6.63
CA ASP A 143 -10.79 4.10 -5.90
C ASP A 143 -11.69 2.87 -5.64
N SER A 144 -11.79 2.00 -6.65
CA SER A 144 -12.60 0.79 -6.62
C SER A 144 -11.89 -0.32 -5.86
N ALA A 145 -10.56 -0.38 -5.95
CA ALA A 145 -9.74 -1.28 -5.15
C ALA A 145 -9.81 -0.91 -3.66
N ASN A 146 -9.87 0.38 -3.34
CA ASN A 146 -10.05 0.87 -1.98
C ASN A 146 -11.35 0.37 -1.35
N VAL A 147 -12.49 0.69 -1.98
CA VAL A 147 -13.81 0.25 -1.51
C VAL A 147 -13.89 -1.26 -1.35
N ALA A 148 -13.37 -2.02 -2.32
CA ALA A 148 -13.39 -3.48 -2.26
C ALA A 148 -12.50 -4.03 -1.12
N THR A 149 -11.39 -3.37 -0.81
CA THR A 149 -10.48 -3.84 0.24
C THR A 149 -10.97 -3.48 1.63
N ASP A 150 -11.66 -2.34 1.79
CA ASP A 150 -12.35 -1.98 3.03
C ASP A 150 -13.39 -3.05 3.42
N ASP A 151 -14.15 -3.56 2.46
CA ASP A 151 -15.10 -4.67 2.68
C ASP A 151 -14.38 -5.96 3.11
N VAL A 152 -13.22 -6.27 2.49
CA VAL A 152 -12.38 -7.42 2.87
C VAL A 152 -11.87 -7.27 4.30
N TYR A 153 -11.36 -6.10 4.67
CA TYR A 153 -10.90 -5.81 6.03
C TYR A 153 -12.03 -5.98 7.04
N ALA A 154 -13.18 -5.33 6.80
CA ALA A 154 -14.34 -5.39 7.69
C ALA A 154 -14.84 -6.83 7.89
N LEU A 155 -14.87 -7.64 6.83
CA LEU A 155 -15.24 -9.05 6.93
C LEU A 155 -14.25 -9.85 7.78
N ASN A 156 -12.94 -9.65 7.60
CA ASN A 156 -11.92 -10.36 8.37
C ASN A 156 -11.90 -9.95 9.85
N VAL A 157 -12.22 -8.68 10.16
CA VAL A 157 -12.45 -8.23 11.54
C VAL A 157 -13.65 -8.95 12.15
N GLN A 158 -14.78 -9.02 11.44
CA GLN A 158 -15.98 -9.73 11.91
C GLN A 158 -15.75 -11.23 12.12
N GLN A 159 -14.93 -11.84 11.26
CA GLN A 159 -14.61 -13.26 11.34
C GLN A 159 -13.46 -13.59 12.29
N HIS A 160 -12.81 -12.58 12.87
CA HIS A 160 -11.61 -12.73 13.70
C HIS A 160 -10.48 -13.48 12.97
N THR A 161 -10.28 -13.17 11.68
CA THR A 161 -9.29 -13.81 10.82
C THR A 161 -8.11 -12.91 10.46
N ILE A 162 -8.03 -11.70 11.02
CA ILE A 162 -6.80 -10.91 10.96
C ILE A 162 -5.71 -11.68 11.72
N VAL A 163 -4.65 -12.06 11.00
CA VAL A 163 -3.49 -12.76 11.58
C VAL A 163 -2.59 -11.78 12.29
N ASP A 164 -2.31 -10.64 11.64
CA ASP A 164 -1.46 -9.58 12.19
C ASP A 164 -1.74 -8.24 11.49
N THR A 165 -1.43 -7.15 12.18
CA THR A 165 -1.39 -5.80 11.62
C THR A 165 -0.06 -5.17 12.00
N ILE A 166 0.82 -5.02 11.01
CA ILE A 166 2.16 -4.46 11.20
C ILE A 166 2.10 -2.97 10.91
N VAL A 167 2.15 -2.16 11.96
CA VAL A 167 2.18 -0.70 11.83
C VAL A 167 3.62 -0.25 11.54
N ILE A 168 3.82 0.47 10.43
CA ILE A 168 5.18 0.89 10.01
C ILE A 168 5.74 1.99 10.94
N SER A 169 4.87 2.67 11.69
CA SER A 169 5.26 3.70 12.66
C SER A 169 6.19 3.18 13.76
N ASP A 170 6.09 1.91 14.15
CA ASP A 170 6.97 1.31 15.15
C ASP A 170 8.42 1.24 14.67
N ALA A 171 8.64 0.99 13.37
CA ALA A 171 9.97 1.04 12.77
C ALA A 171 10.53 2.48 12.73
N ARG A 172 9.67 3.46 12.41
CA ARG A 172 10.02 4.89 12.43
C ARG A 172 10.41 5.37 13.83
N ASN A 173 9.67 4.95 14.85
CA ASN A 173 9.93 5.27 16.25
C ASN A 173 11.22 4.62 16.78
N ALA A 174 11.69 3.55 16.12
CA ALA A 174 12.96 2.90 16.41
C ALA A 174 14.17 3.55 15.69
N TYR A 175 14.00 4.69 15.03
CA TYR A 175 15.02 5.35 14.18
C TYR A 175 15.54 4.47 13.04
N ILE A 176 14.71 3.53 12.55
CA ILE A 176 15.00 2.79 11.33
C ILE A 176 14.47 3.63 10.17
N ASP A 177 15.38 4.35 9.50
CA ASP A 177 15.03 5.13 8.31
C ASP A 177 14.50 4.24 7.19
N ALA A 178 13.72 4.83 6.29
CA ALA A 178 13.25 4.16 5.07
C ALA A 178 14.45 3.59 4.30
N MET A 179 14.41 2.29 3.99
CA MET A 179 15.45 1.64 3.18
C MET A 179 15.51 2.30 1.80
N LEU A 180 16.63 2.97 1.50
CA LEU A 180 16.90 3.68 0.24
C LEU A 180 17.00 2.75 -0.97
#